data_AF-G3UI18-F1
#
_entry.id   AF-G3UI18-F1
#
_cell.length_a   1.000
_cell.length_b   1.000
_cell.length_c   1.000
_cell.angle_alpha   90.00
_cell.angle_beta   90.00
_cell.angle_gamma   90.00
#
_symmetry.space_group_name_H-M   'P 1'
#
loop_
_entity.id
_entity.type
_entity.pdbx_description
1 polymer ?
#
loop_
_entity_poly.entity_id
_entity_poly.type
_entity_poly.pdbx_seq_one_letter_code
_entity_poly.pdbx_strand_id
1 'polypeptide(L)'
;IEDEEEKVSKYQELQARLPPVNRATVKALISHLYCVQCFSDTNQMNTHNLAIVFGPTLFQTDGQDYKAGRVVEDLISHYVVVFRVDEEELRKQWEEITAIVKMRVAGTASGTQHAGDFICTVYLEEKAAETEQHIKVPASMTAEELTMEILDRRNVGIREKDYWTCFEVNEREEAERPLHFAEKVLPILHGLGTDSYLVVKKHQSMEAMMLYLASRVGDTKHGMMKFREDRSLLGLGLPSGGFHDRYFILNRSCLRLYKEVRSHRPEKEWPIKSLKVYLGVKKKLRPPTCWGFTVVHETEKHEKQQWYLCCDTQMELREWFATFLFVQHDGLVWPSEPSRVSRVAPEVRLGSVSLIPLRGNENEMRRSVAAFAADPLSLLRNV
;
A
#
# COMPACT_ATOMS: atom_id res chain seq x y z
N ILE A 1 -10.10 40.77 23.73
CA ILE A 1 -11.49 40.57 24.18
C ILE A 1 -11.54 39.12 24.63
N GLU A 2 -11.72 38.90 25.93
CA GLU A 2 -11.78 37.56 26.53
C GLU A 2 -13.21 37.04 26.62
N ASP A 3 -14.20 37.94 26.64
CA ASP A 3 -15.61 37.60 26.55
C ASP A 3 -15.99 37.22 25.10
N GLU A 4 -16.49 36.00 24.92
CA GLU A 4 -16.80 35.47 23.59
C GLU A 4 -18.00 36.17 22.93
N GLU A 5 -19.01 36.59 23.69
CA GLU A 5 -20.17 37.32 23.13
C GLU A 5 -19.76 38.70 22.62
N GLU A 6 -18.96 39.44 23.40
CA GLU A 6 -18.38 40.73 23.01
C GLU A 6 -17.50 40.58 21.76
N LYS A 7 -16.74 39.49 21.69
CA LYS A 7 -15.83 39.19 20.58
C LYS A 7 -16.59 38.88 19.29
N VAL A 8 -17.62 38.04 19.36
CA VAL A 8 -18.52 37.74 18.23
C VAL A 8 -19.24 39.01 17.75
N SER A 9 -19.76 39.82 18.69
CA SER A 9 -20.38 41.11 18.38
C SER A 9 -19.40 42.04 17.64
N LYS A 10 -18.14 42.08 18.09
CA LYS A 10 -17.11 42.88 17.43
C LYS A 10 -16.79 42.39 16.02
N TYR A 11 -16.73 41.07 15.81
CA TYR A 11 -16.57 40.50 14.46
C TYR A 11 -17.72 40.87 13.53
N GLN A 12 -18.96 40.82 14.00
CA GLN A 12 -20.12 41.24 13.21
C GLN A 12 -20.07 42.73 12.84
N GLU A 13 -19.67 43.61 13.77
CA GLU A 13 -19.50 45.04 13.50
C GLU A 13 -18.42 45.29 12.42
N LEU A 14 -17.25 44.65 12.56
CA LEU A 14 -16.15 44.78 11.61
C LEU A 14 -16.53 44.23 10.23
N GLN A 15 -17.22 43.09 10.19
CA GLN A 15 -17.74 42.50 8.97
C GLN A 15 -18.72 43.44 8.26
N ALA A 16 -19.60 44.13 8.99
CA ALA A 16 -20.55 45.08 8.43
C ALA A 16 -19.88 46.29 7.76
N ARG A 17 -18.67 46.65 8.22
CA ARG A 17 -17.86 47.76 7.68
C ARG A 17 -17.06 47.40 6.43
N LEU A 18 -16.95 46.11 6.09
CA LEU A 18 -16.25 45.67 4.88
C LEU A 18 -17.04 46.06 3.62
N PRO A 19 -16.37 46.40 2.52
CA PRO A 19 -17.01 46.55 1.22
C PRO A 19 -17.83 45.30 0.86
N PRO A 20 -18.96 45.43 0.13
CA PRO A 20 -19.87 44.31 -0.14
C PRO A 20 -19.17 43.08 -0.75
N VAL A 21 -18.25 43.30 -1.69
CA VAL A 21 -17.47 42.24 -2.34
C VAL A 21 -16.59 41.53 -1.32
N ASN A 22 -15.77 42.27 -0.58
CA ASN A 22 -14.88 41.70 0.44
C ASN A 22 -15.66 40.94 1.52
N ARG A 23 -16.81 41.46 1.94
CA ARG A 23 -17.69 40.78 2.91
C ARG A 23 -18.19 39.43 2.36
N ALA A 24 -18.63 39.40 1.11
CA ALA A 24 -19.04 38.15 0.45
C ALA A 24 -17.87 37.17 0.30
N THR A 25 -16.69 37.65 -0.09
CA THR A 25 -15.47 36.83 -0.22
C THR A 25 -15.07 36.20 1.11
N VAL A 26 -15.04 36.98 2.20
CA VAL A 26 -14.70 36.45 3.53
C VAL A 26 -15.75 35.44 3.99
N LYS A 27 -17.06 35.71 3.78
CA LYS A 27 -18.11 34.73 4.09
C LYS A 27 -17.91 33.42 3.34
N ALA A 28 -17.68 33.49 2.03
CA ALA A 28 -17.49 32.30 1.18
C ALA A 28 -16.24 31.51 1.58
N LEU A 29 -15.14 32.20 1.88
CA LEU A 29 -13.91 31.55 2.29
C LEU A 29 -14.04 30.86 3.66
N ILE A 30 -14.53 31.57 4.67
CA ILE A 30 -14.69 31.00 6.02
C ILE A 30 -15.73 29.88 6.00
N SER A 31 -16.79 30.00 5.19
CA SER A 31 -17.72 28.92 4.92
C SER A 31 -17.01 27.67 4.41
N HIS A 32 -16.12 27.81 3.42
CA HIS A 32 -15.36 26.67 2.91
C HIS A 32 -14.46 26.04 3.98
N LEU A 33 -13.73 26.84 4.77
CA LEU A 33 -12.86 26.33 5.83
C LEU A 33 -13.64 25.65 6.97
N TYR A 34 -14.81 26.20 7.32
CA TYR A 34 -15.75 25.58 8.25
C TYR A 34 -16.20 24.20 7.75
N CYS A 35 -16.53 24.09 6.47
CA CYS A 35 -16.89 22.83 5.84
C CYS A 35 -15.72 21.83 5.84
N VAL A 36 -14.49 22.29 5.60
CA VAL A 36 -13.30 21.42 5.65
C VAL A 36 -13.08 20.85 7.07
N GLN A 37 -13.19 21.68 8.11
CA GLN A 37 -12.95 21.21 9.48
C GLN A 37 -14.01 20.22 9.99
N CYS A 38 -15.25 20.29 9.49
CA CYS A 38 -16.30 19.31 9.79
C CYS A 38 -15.91 17.87 9.42
N PHE A 39 -14.93 17.68 8.54
CA PHE A 39 -14.39 16.38 8.12
C PHE A 39 -12.96 16.15 8.60
N SER A 40 -12.54 16.84 9.66
CA SER A 40 -11.18 16.77 10.23
C SER A 40 -10.77 15.35 10.63
N ASP A 41 -11.69 14.49 11.05
CA ASP A 41 -11.42 13.06 11.32
C ASP A 41 -10.90 12.31 10.09
N THR A 42 -11.30 12.72 8.89
CA THR A 42 -10.90 12.09 7.63
C THR A 42 -9.75 12.83 6.94
N ASN A 43 -9.84 14.16 6.85
CA ASN A 43 -8.85 14.97 6.12
C ASN A 43 -7.69 15.48 6.99
N GLN A 44 -7.75 15.28 8.31
CA GLN A 44 -6.75 15.70 9.30
C GLN A 44 -6.57 17.24 9.43
N MET A 45 -7.44 18.03 8.80
CA MET A 45 -7.45 19.49 8.84
C MET A 45 -8.47 19.99 9.87
N ASN A 46 -8.07 20.00 11.14
CA ASN A 46 -8.83 20.67 12.18
C ASN A 46 -8.73 22.21 12.07
N THR A 47 -9.55 22.92 12.83
CA THR A 47 -9.59 24.40 12.83
C THR A 47 -8.22 25.02 13.05
N HIS A 48 -7.44 24.46 13.98
CA HIS A 48 -6.10 24.93 14.30
C HIS A 48 -5.11 24.78 13.13
N ASN A 49 -5.11 23.62 12.47
CA ASN A 49 -4.27 23.36 11.29
C ASN A 49 -4.64 24.29 10.13
N LEU A 50 -5.95 24.54 9.92
CA LEU A 50 -6.41 25.50 8.92
C LEU A 50 -5.95 26.92 9.26
N ALA A 51 -6.01 27.32 10.53
CA ALA A 51 -5.55 28.62 10.97
C ALA A 51 -4.05 28.84 10.74
N ILE A 52 -3.21 27.82 10.94
CA ILE A 52 -1.76 27.88 10.65
C ILE A 52 -1.50 28.15 9.17
N VAL A 53 -2.25 27.51 8.28
CA VAL A 53 -2.03 27.61 6.82
C VAL A 53 -2.64 28.88 6.24
N PHE A 54 -3.88 29.22 6.64
CA PHE A 54 -4.64 30.32 6.05
C PHE A 54 -4.44 31.65 6.78
N GLY A 55 -4.10 31.66 8.07
CA GLY A 55 -3.82 32.90 8.81
C GLY A 55 -2.80 33.80 8.11
N PRO A 56 -1.60 33.30 7.77
CA PRO A 56 -0.57 34.11 7.12
C PRO A 56 -0.99 34.59 5.73
N THR A 57 -1.67 33.72 4.97
CA THR A 57 -2.14 34.01 3.62
C THR A 57 -3.21 35.10 3.60
N LEU A 58 -4.14 35.08 4.54
CA LEU A 58 -5.26 36.03 4.58
C LEU A 58 -4.87 37.39 5.11
N PHE A 59 -3.95 37.43 6.07
CA PHE A 59 -3.51 38.66 6.71
C PHE A 59 -2.18 39.18 6.14
N GLN A 60 -1.62 38.49 5.13
CA GLN A 60 -0.33 38.80 4.52
C GLN A 60 0.79 38.96 5.56
N THR A 61 0.83 38.04 6.52
CA THR A 61 1.86 37.99 7.57
C THR A 61 2.90 36.91 7.25
N ASP A 62 4.06 36.99 7.92
CA ASP A 62 5.21 36.09 7.74
C ASP A 62 5.04 34.70 8.37
N GLY A 63 3.86 34.37 8.89
CA GLY A 63 3.59 33.10 9.58
C GLY A 63 4.06 33.01 11.02
N GLN A 64 4.79 34.03 11.51
CA GLN A 64 5.21 34.12 12.91
C GLN A 64 4.14 34.79 13.78
N ASP A 65 3.28 35.63 13.18
CA ASP A 65 2.17 36.26 13.90
C ASP A 65 1.03 35.27 14.19
N TYR A 66 1.00 34.78 15.44
CA TYR A 66 -0.05 33.91 15.96
C TYR A 66 -1.43 34.58 16.06
N LYS A 67 -1.50 35.92 16.04
CA LYS A 67 -2.77 36.65 16.16
C LYS A 67 -3.62 36.49 14.91
N ALA A 68 -3.00 36.50 13.72
CA ALA A 68 -3.68 36.27 12.45
C ALA A 68 -4.33 34.87 12.41
N GLY A 69 -3.59 33.84 12.84
CA GLY A 69 -4.12 32.47 12.96
C GLY A 69 -5.29 32.40 13.94
N ARG A 70 -5.17 33.02 15.13
CA ARG A 70 -6.25 33.06 16.12
C ARG A 70 -7.53 33.68 15.58
N VAL A 71 -7.44 34.75 14.79
CA VAL A 71 -8.63 35.35 14.15
C VAL A 71 -9.28 34.36 13.17
N VAL A 72 -8.49 33.63 12.36
CA VAL A 72 -9.05 32.61 11.46
C VAL A 72 -9.72 31.48 12.25
N GLU A 73 -9.10 31.03 13.33
CA GLU A 73 -9.64 29.99 14.22
C GLU A 73 -10.97 30.41 14.84
N ASP A 74 -11.06 31.66 15.32
CA ASP A 74 -12.27 32.24 15.87
C ASP A 74 -13.39 32.36 14.81
N LEU A 75 -13.05 32.81 13.60
CA LEU A 75 -14.01 32.97 12.50
C LEU A 75 -14.57 31.63 12.01
N ILE A 76 -13.75 30.58 11.97
CA ILE A 76 -14.19 29.22 11.62
C ILE A 76 -15.07 28.65 12.73
N SER A 77 -14.61 28.70 13.99
CA SER A 77 -15.34 28.14 15.13
C SER A 77 -16.71 28.78 15.34
N HIS A 78 -16.83 30.08 15.07
CA HIS A 78 -18.06 30.85 15.24
C HIS A 78 -18.74 31.23 13.92
N TYR A 79 -18.45 30.49 12.83
CA TYR A 79 -18.93 30.82 11.48
C TYR A 79 -20.44 31.09 11.42
N VAL A 80 -21.26 30.21 12.01
CA VAL A 80 -22.73 30.32 11.97
C VAL A 80 -23.21 31.65 12.59
N VAL A 81 -22.66 32.00 13.74
CA VAL A 81 -23.08 33.18 14.52
C VAL A 81 -22.50 34.46 13.94
N VAL A 82 -21.21 34.47 13.57
CA VAL A 82 -20.54 35.66 13.02
C VAL A 82 -21.14 36.04 11.67
N PHE A 83 -21.42 35.07 10.79
CA PHE A 83 -21.90 35.34 9.43
C PHE A 83 -23.42 35.27 9.27
N ARG A 84 -24.17 35.06 10.38
CA ARG A 84 -25.63 34.95 10.40
C ARG A 84 -26.13 33.94 9.37
N VAL A 85 -25.55 32.75 9.40
CA VAL A 85 -25.90 31.65 8.50
C VAL A 85 -27.16 30.99 9.04
N ASP A 86 -28.21 30.93 8.22
CA ASP A 86 -29.44 30.26 8.60
C ASP A 86 -29.31 28.72 8.48
N GLU A 87 -30.23 28.00 9.13
CA GLU A 87 -30.22 26.53 9.11
C GLU A 87 -30.42 25.95 7.70
N GLU A 88 -31.09 26.67 6.81
CA GLU A 88 -31.35 26.21 5.45
C GLU A 88 -30.09 26.27 4.58
N GLU A 89 -29.35 27.37 4.64
CA GLU A 89 -28.04 27.55 4.02
C GLU A 89 -27.06 26.49 4.54
N LEU A 90 -27.02 26.29 5.86
CA LEU A 90 -26.12 25.30 6.49
C LEU A 90 -26.47 23.86 6.08
N ARG A 91 -27.76 23.52 6.04
CA ARG A 91 -28.23 22.21 5.59
C ARG A 91 -27.88 21.95 4.13
N LYS A 92 -28.10 22.93 3.25
CA LYS A 92 -27.76 22.80 1.82
C LYS A 92 -26.27 22.56 1.63
N GLN A 93 -25.42 23.30 2.35
CA GLN A 93 -23.97 23.07 2.32
C GLN A 93 -23.60 21.66 2.79
N TRP A 94 -24.23 21.19 3.87
CA TRP A 94 -24.03 19.82 4.37
C TRP A 94 -24.46 18.75 3.36
N GLU A 95 -25.60 18.93 2.69
CA GLU A 95 -26.10 18.03 1.66
C GLU A 95 -25.17 17.98 0.45
N GLU A 96 -24.70 19.14 -0.03
CA GLU A 96 -23.73 19.24 -1.13
C GLU A 96 -22.43 18.51 -0.80
N ILE A 97 -21.86 18.73 0.39
CA ILE A 97 -20.60 18.08 0.80
C ILE A 97 -20.81 16.59 1.00
N THR A 98 -21.91 16.18 1.61
CA THR A 98 -22.26 14.76 1.77
C THR A 98 -22.40 14.09 0.41
N ALA A 99 -23.00 14.77 -0.58
CA ALA A 99 -23.10 14.29 -1.95
C ALA A 99 -21.72 14.18 -2.61
N ILE A 100 -20.82 15.16 -2.43
CA ILE A 100 -19.45 15.11 -2.95
C ILE A 100 -18.67 13.95 -2.31
N VAL A 101 -18.75 13.76 -1.00
CA VAL A 101 -18.08 12.65 -0.30
C VAL A 101 -18.65 11.32 -0.77
N LYS A 102 -19.97 11.18 -0.87
CA LYS A 102 -20.63 9.98 -1.42
C LYS A 102 -20.23 9.73 -2.87
N MET A 103 -20.17 10.75 -3.72
CA MET A 103 -19.69 10.63 -5.11
C MET A 103 -18.20 10.36 -5.19
N ARG A 104 -17.40 10.79 -4.22
CA ARG A 104 -15.97 10.47 -4.17
C ARG A 104 -15.77 9.03 -3.73
N VAL A 105 -16.51 8.55 -2.73
CA VAL A 105 -16.50 7.15 -2.28
C VAL A 105 -17.07 6.23 -3.38
N ALA A 106 -18.20 6.62 -3.96
CA ALA A 106 -18.80 5.93 -5.09
C ALA A 106 -17.90 6.00 -6.32
N GLY A 107 -17.23 7.11 -6.60
CA GLY A 107 -16.26 7.29 -7.68
C GLY A 107 -14.89 6.67 -7.40
N THR A 108 -14.58 6.36 -6.14
CA THR A 108 -13.47 5.45 -5.79
C THR A 108 -13.88 3.99 -5.99
N ALA A 109 -15.16 3.64 -5.79
CA ALA A 109 -15.74 2.32 -6.10
C ALA A 109 -16.10 2.15 -7.59
N SER A 110 -16.32 3.25 -8.30
CA SER A 110 -16.60 3.39 -9.73
C SER A 110 -15.56 4.33 -10.33
N GLY A 111 -14.28 4.01 -10.12
CA GLY A 111 -13.20 4.63 -10.86
C GLY A 111 -13.59 4.61 -12.33
N THR A 112 -13.68 5.80 -12.93
CA THR A 112 -13.75 6.02 -14.38
C THR A 112 -13.13 4.84 -15.11
N GLN A 113 -13.90 4.11 -15.92
CA GLN A 113 -13.39 2.98 -16.71
C GLN A 113 -12.15 3.43 -17.47
N HIS A 114 -10.97 3.16 -16.93
CA HIS A 114 -9.74 3.36 -17.63
C HIS A 114 -9.69 2.19 -18.60
N ALA A 115 -9.57 2.47 -19.90
CA ALA A 115 -9.24 1.42 -20.86
C ALA A 115 -7.96 0.73 -20.36
N GLY A 116 -8.09 -0.48 -19.81
CA GLY A 116 -6.99 -1.17 -19.10
C GLY A 116 -7.39 -2.08 -17.94
N ASP A 117 -8.64 -2.04 -17.45
CA ASP A 117 -9.10 -2.96 -16.40
C ASP A 117 -9.24 -4.39 -16.94
N PHE A 118 -8.59 -5.36 -16.28
CA PHE A 118 -8.69 -6.77 -16.63
C PHE A 118 -9.69 -7.49 -15.72
N ILE A 119 -10.64 -8.22 -16.29
CA ILE A 119 -11.55 -9.05 -15.49
C ILE A 119 -10.87 -10.38 -15.20
N CYS A 120 -10.69 -10.68 -13.92
CA CYS A 120 -10.06 -11.92 -13.46
C CYS A 120 -10.99 -12.69 -12.54
N THR A 121 -10.90 -14.02 -12.63
CA THR A 121 -11.49 -14.95 -11.66
C THR A 121 -10.52 -15.20 -10.52
N VAL A 122 -10.98 -14.98 -9.29
CA VAL A 122 -10.24 -15.24 -8.05
C VAL A 122 -11.13 -16.07 -7.13
N TYR A 123 -10.55 -17.05 -6.45
CA TYR A 123 -11.26 -17.94 -5.54
C TYR A 123 -11.03 -17.53 -4.08
N LEU A 124 -11.99 -17.80 -3.21
CA LEU A 124 -11.83 -17.68 -1.76
C LEU A 124 -11.59 -19.06 -1.13
N GLU A 125 -10.52 -19.21 -0.35
CA GLU A 125 -10.05 -20.43 0.33
C GLU A 125 -9.65 -21.60 -0.58
N GLU A 126 -10.53 -22.05 -1.47
CA GLU A 126 -10.32 -23.16 -2.39
C GLU A 126 -10.94 -22.89 -3.76
N LYS A 127 -10.46 -23.60 -4.79
CA LYS A 127 -10.99 -23.49 -6.16
C LYS A 127 -12.29 -24.29 -6.27
N ALA A 128 -13.42 -23.61 -6.10
CA ALA A 128 -14.75 -24.19 -6.21
C ALA A 128 -15.73 -23.17 -6.80
N ALA A 129 -16.87 -23.64 -7.31
CA ALA A 129 -17.84 -22.79 -8.01
C ALA A 129 -18.49 -21.77 -7.06
N GLU A 130 -18.69 -22.15 -5.80
CA GLU A 130 -19.29 -21.34 -4.75
C GLU A 130 -18.33 -20.27 -4.21
N THR A 131 -17.01 -20.48 -4.33
CA THR A 131 -15.97 -19.56 -3.85
C THR A 131 -15.43 -18.64 -4.94
N GLU A 132 -15.89 -18.82 -6.18
CA GLU A 132 -15.50 -18.06 -7.34
C GLU A 132 -15.97 -16.60 -7.27
N GLN A 133 -15.07 -15.68 -7.65
CA GLN A 133 -15.34 -14.24 -7.71
C GLN A 133 -14.77 -13.65 -8.98
N HIS A 134 -15.59 -12.89 -9.72
CA HIS A 134 -15.12 -12.08 -10.84
C HIS A 134 -14.90 -10.64 -10.40
N ILE A 135 -13.67 -10.17 -10.54
CA ILE A 135 -13.25 -8.84 -10.12
C ILE A 135 -12.61 -8.11 -11.29
N LYS A 136 -12.68 -6.78 -11.24
CA LYS A 136 -11.94 -5.91 -12.15
C LYS A 136 -10.63 -5.54 -11.49
N VAL A 137 -9.53 -5.85 -12.16
CA VAL A 137 -8.17 -5.61 -11.69
C VAL A 137 -7.58 -4.44 -12.49
N PRO A 138 -7.52 -3.23 -11.91
CA PRO A 138 -6.81 -2.12 -12.53
C PRO A 138 -5.29 -2.34 -12.46
N ALA A 139 -4.53 -1.66 -13.32
CA ALA A 139 -3.07 -1.79 -13.38
C ALA A 139 -2.32 -1.48 -12.08
N SER A 140 -2.92 -0.64 -11.22
CA SER A 140 -2.34 -0.26 -9.93
C SER A 140 -2.66 -1.23 -8.79
N MET A 141 -3.57 -2.21 -8.98
CA MET A 141 -4.05 -3.05 -7.90
C MET A 141 -2.92 -3.92 -7.33
N THR A 142 -2.74 -3.85 -6.02
CA THR A 142 -1.82 -4.68 -5.25
C THR A 142 -2.47 -5.99 -4.80
N ALA A 143 -1.66 -6.97 -4.42
CA ALA A 143 -2.15 -8.23 -3.87
C ALA A 143 -2.90 -8.03 -2.53
N GLU A 144 -2.54 -7.02 -1.74
CA GLU A 144 -3.25 -6.63 -0.52
C GLU A 144 -4.65 -6.10 -0.84
N GLU A 145 -4.75 -5.11 -1.74
CA GLU A 145 -6.04 -4.54 -2.16
C GLU A 145 -6.95 -5.62 -2.76
N LEU A 146 -6.39 -6.54 -3.55
CA LEU A 146 -7.10 -7.70 -4.06
C LEU A 146 -7.63 -8.59 -2.94
N THR A 147 -6.78 -8.91 -1.97
CA THR A 147 -7.14 -9.76 -0.84
C THR A 147 -8.29 -9.14 -0.05
N MET A 148 -8.21 -7.84 0.28
CA MET A 148 -9.24 -7.13 1.02
C MET A 148 -10.56 -7.05 0.25
N GLU A 149 -10.54 -6.75 -1.05
CA GLU A 149 -11.73 -6.71 -1.91
C GLU A 149 -12.50 -8.05 -1.90
N ILE A 150 -11.78 -9.17 -1.96
CA ILE A 150 -12.40 -10.51 -1.93
C ILE A 150 -13.01 -10.81 -0.55
N LEU A 151 -12.33 -10.45 0.53
CA LEU A 151 -12.82 -10.64 1.91
C LEU A 151 -14.05 -9.77 2.18
N ASP A 152 -14.04 -8.51 1.76
CA ASP A 152 -15.14 -7.56 1.93
C ASP A 152 -16.38 -8.02 1.16
N ARG A 153 -16.24 -8.45 -0.10
CA ARG A 153 -17.37 -8.99 -0.90
C ARG A 153 -18.01 -10.22 -0.27
N ARG A 154 -17.24 -11.00 0.50
CA ARG A 154 -17.71 -12.23 1.16
C ARG A 154 -18.03 -12.03 2.63
N ASN A 155 -17.95 -10.79 3.11
CA ASN A 155 -18.21 -10.41 4.49
C ASN A 155 -17.40 -11.28 5.48
N VAL A 156 -16.14 -11.55 5.15
CA VAL A 156 -15.24 -12.36 5.97
C VAL A 156 -14.64 -11.48 7.07
N GLY A 157 -14.97 -11.76 8.33
CA GLY A 157 -14.38 -11.07 9.46
C GLY A 157 -12.90 -11.41 9.64
N ILE A 158 -12.04 -10.38 9.72
CA ILE A 158 -10.60 -10.54 9.96
C ILE A 158 -10.34 -10.54 11.47
N ARG A 159 -9.70 -11.58 11.98
CA ARG A 159 -9.28 -11.68 13.38
C ARG A 159 -7.80 -11.34 13.53
N GLU A 160 -7.37 -11.07 14.76
CA GLU A 160 -5.94 -10.93 15.06
C GLU A 160 -5.19 -12.21 14.63
N LYS A 161 -4.05 -12.02 13.96
CA LYS A 161 -3.22 -13.11 13.38
C LYS A 161 -3.87 -13.91 12.24
N ASP A 162 -4.94 -13.40 11.63
CA ASP A 162 -5.42 -13.93 10.35
C ASP A 162 -4.58 -13.39 9.20
N TYR A 163 -3.61 -14.19 8.77
CA TYR A 163 -2.72 -13.85 7.66
C TYR A 163 -3.36 -14.18 6.30
N TRP A 164 -4.38 -13.44 5.90
CA TRP A 164 -4.98 -13.59 4.57
C TRP A 164 -4.05 -13.07 3.47
N THR A 165 -3.92 -13.83 2.39
CA THR A 165 -3.04 -13.50 1.28
C THR A 165 -3.58 -14.12 0.00
N CYS A 166 -3.39 -13.42 -1.11
CA CYS A 166 -3.62 -13.98 -2.44
C CYS A 166 -2.44 -14.89 -2.83
N PHE A 167 -2.75 -16.08 -3.33
CA PHE A 167 -1.79 -17.06 -3.83
C PHE A 167 -1.97 -17.24 -5.32
N GLU A 168 -0.86 -17.33 -6.03
CA GLU A 168 -0.78 -17.89 -7.37
C GLU A 168 -0.59 -19.41 -7.23
N VAL A 169 -1.56 -20.20 -7.67
CA VAL A 169 -1.49 -21.68 -7.63
C VAL A 169 -1.27 -22.20 -9.03
N ASN A 170 -0.31 -23.11 -9.20
CA ASN A 170 -0.06 -23.82 -10.44
C ASN A 170 -0.37 -25.31 -10.25
N GLU A 171 -1.47 -25.77 -10.83
CA GLU A 171 -1.97 -27.15 -10.69
C GLU A 171 -1.02 -28.15 -11.33
N ARG A 172 -0.45 -27.78 -12.49
CA ARG A 172 0.51 -28.62 -13.20
C ARG A 172 1.78 -28.82 -12.40
N GLU A 173 2.27 -27.76 -11.73
CA GLU A 173 3.47 -27.79 -10.91
C GLU A 173 3.25 -28.34 -9.49
N GLU A 174 1.98 -28.58 -9.10
CA GLU A 174 1.60 -28.94 -7.73
C GLU A 174 2.23 -27.99 -6.70
N ALA A 175 2.27 -26.71 -7.03
CA ALA A 175 2.97 -25.70 -6.25
C ALA A 175 2.21 -24.37 -6.23
N GLU A 176 2.41 -23.59 -5.18
CA GLU A 176 1.74 -22.32 -4.97
C GLU A 176 2.70 -21.25 -4.43
N ARG A 177 2.46 -19.99 -4.78
CA ARG A 177 3.27 -18.86 -4.33
C ARG A 177 2.37 -17.82 -3.67
N PRO A 178 2.53 -17.52 -2.38
CA PRO A 178 1.89 -16.35 -1.81
C PRO A 178 2.44 -15.09 -2.49
N LEU A 179 1.53 -14.23 -2.91
CA LEU A 179 1.89 -12.93 -3.46
C LEU A 179 2.26 -12.00 -2.30
N HIS A 180 3.36 -11.30 -2.45
CA HIS A 180 3.73 -10.25 -1.50
C HIS A 180 2.69 -9.12 -1.57
N PHE A 181 2.34 -8.56 -0.41
CA PHE A 181 1.24 -7.60 -0.28
C PHE A 181 1.37 -6.39 -1.22
N ALA A 182 2.58 -5.96 -1.55
CA ALA A 182 2.86 -4.82 -2.43
C ALA A 182 3.01 -5.20 -3.93
N GLU A 183 3.04 -6.50 -4.28
CA GLU A 183 3.10 -6.94 -5.67
C GLU A 183 1.87 -6.46 -6.45
N LYS A 184 2.07 -6.01 -7.69
CA LYS A 184 0.98 -5.66 -8.60
C LYS A 184 0.39 -6.93 -9.20
N VAL A 185 -0.93 -7.04 -9.15
CA VAL A 185 -1.66 -8.24 -9.59
C VAL A 185 -1.70 -8.35 -11.12
N LEU A 186 -1.88 -7.23 -11.83
CA LEU A 186 -2.07 -7.26 -13.29
C LEU A 186 -0.88 -7.90 -14.04
N PRO A 187 0.40 -7.59 -13.76
CA PRO A 187 1.53 -8.29 -14.38
C PRO A 187 1.55 -9.80 -14.13
N ILE A 188 1.08 -10.25 -12.95
CA ILE A 188 0.99 -11.67 -12.60
C ILE A 188 -0.09 -12.35 -13.45
N LEU A 189 -1.24 -11.70 -13.62
CA LEU A 189 -2.33 -12.17 -14.49
C LEU A 189 -1.91 -12.34 -15.94
N HIS A 190 -1.13 -11.42 -16.49
CA HIS A 190 -0.62 -11.56 -17.85
C HIS A 190 0.40 -12.70 -18.00
N GLY A 191 1.05 -13.11 -16.91
CA GLY A 191 1.99 -14.24 -16.88
C GLY A 191 1.37 -15.58 -16.49
N LEU A 192 0.11 -15.59 -16.05
CA LEU A 192 -0.58 -16.79 -15.60
C LEU A 192 -0.87 -17.73 -16.78
N GLY A 193 -0.47 -19.00 -16.63
CA GLY A 193 -0.80 -20.06 -17.59
C GLY A 193 -2.21 -20.60 -17.39
N THR A 194 -2.68 -21.45 -18.31
CA THR A 194 -3.99 -22.11 -18.24
C THR A 194 -4.17 -23.03 -17.02
N ASP A 195 -3.06 -23.58 -16.52
CA ASP A 195 -3.04 -24.48 -15.37
C ASP A 195 -2.85 -23.71 -14.05
N SER A 196 -3.10 -22.41 -14.05
CA SER A 196 -2.82 -21.55 -12.90
C SER A 196 -3.97 -20.61 -12.58
N TYR A 197 -4.16 -20.32 -11.30
CA TYR A 197 -5.26 -19.49 -10.81
C TYR A 197 -4.86 -18.71 -9.56
N LEU A 198 -5.67 -17.70 -9.22
CA LEU A 198 -5.51 -16.93 -8.00
C LEU A 198 -6.50 -17.39 -6.93
N VAL A 199 -6.03 -17.53 -5.69
CA VAL A 199 -6.89 -17.87 -4.54
C VAL A 199 -6.49 -17.04 -3.32
N VAL A 200 -7.47 -16.44 -2.66
CA VAL A 200 -7.30 -15.73 -1.39
C VAL A 200 -7.53 -16.72 -0.25
N LYS A 201 -6.51 -16.98 0.56
CA LYS A 201 -6.60 -17.92 1.68
C LYS A 201 -5.66 -17.53 2.83
N LYS A 202 -5.84 -18.15 4.00
CA LYS A 202 -4.95 -17.94 5.15
C LYS A 202 -3.57 -18.60 4.94
N HIS A 203 -2.52 -17.83 5.15
CA HIS A 203 -1.15 -18.31 5.16
C HIS A 203 -0.80 -18.93 6.52
N GLN A 204 -1.07 -20.22 6.68
CA GLN A 204 -0.95 -20.95 7.96
C GLN A 204 0.44 -20.91 8.61
N SER A 205 1.51 -20.72 7.82
CA SER A 205 2.88 -20.68 8.37
C SER A 205 3.37 -19.27 8.71
N MET A 206 2.57 -18.23 8.50
CA MET A 206 3.07 -16.85 8.54
C MET A 206 3.47 -16.41 9.95
N GLU A 207 2.70 -16.77 10.97
CA GLU A 207 3.04 -16.47 12.37
C GLU A 207 4.40 -17.07 12.76
N ALA A 208 4.62 -18.34 12.44
CA ALA A 208 5.88 -19.03 12.72
C ALA A 208 7.06 -18.40 11.95
N MET A 209 6.82 -17.96 10.71
CA MET A 209 7.83 -17.26 9.91
C MET A 209 8.19 -15.90 10.52
N MET A 210 7.21 -15.13 10.96
CA MET A 210 7.43 -13.84 11.63
C MET A 210 8.20 -14.01 12.95
N LEU A 211 7.87 -15.03 13.75
CA LEU A 211 8.60 -15.35 14.98
C LEU A 211 10.07 -15.74 14.71
N TYR A 212 10.32 -16.53 13.67
CA TYR A 212 11.68 -16.86 13.24
C TYR A 212 12.45 -15.61 12.80
N LEU A 213 11.85 -14.75 11.97
CA LEU A 213 12.50 -13.52 11.51
C LEU A 213 12.81 -12.56 12.65
N ALA A 214 11.96 -12.50 13.68
CA ALA A 214 12.19 -11.69 14.87
C ALA A 214 13.33 -12.20 15.77
N SER A 215 13.63 -13.51 15.73
CA SER A 215 14.62 -14.16 16.62
C SER A 215 15.96 -14.44 15.96
N ARG A 216 16.06 -14.39 14.63
CA ARG A 216 17.30 -14.71 13.92
C ARG A 216 18.38 -13.63 14.06
N VAL A 217 19.64 -14.04 13.95
CA VAL A 217 20.80 -13.14 13.95
C VAL A 217 21.37 -13.05 12.54
N GLY A 218 21.20 -11.91 11.88
CA GLY A 218 21.74 -11.62 10.55
C GLY A 218 20.79 -11.92 9.38
N ASP A 219 21.27 -11.66 8.16
CA ASP A 219 20.48 -11.73 6.92
C ASP A 219 20.86 -12.88 6.00
N THR A 220 21.51 -13.88 6.56
CA THR A 220 21.98 -15.04 5.83
C THR A 220 21.36 -16.31 6.37
N LYS A 221 20.89 -17.17 5.48
CA LYS A 221 20.50 -18.55 5.81
C LYS A 221 21.37 -19.50 5.02
N HIS A 222 21.84 -20.56 5.66
CA HIS A 222 22.59 -21.61 4.99
C HIS A 222 22.20 -22.97 5.55
N GLY A 223 22.45 -24.01 4.76
CA GLY A 223 22.07 -25.37 5.15
C GLY A 223 22.08 -26.33 3.97
N MET A 224 21.98 -27.62 4.31
CA MET A 224 21.81 -28.68 3.32
C MET A 224 20.36 -28.71 2.84
N MET A 225 20.16 -28.94 1.55
CA MET A 225 18.86 -29.23 0.94
C MET A 225 19.03 -30.30 -0.14
N LYS A 226 17.98 -31.09 -0.36
CA LYS A 226 17.88 -32.01 -1.48
C LYS A 226 17.56 -31.21 -2.74
N PHE A 227 18.43 -31.25 -3.73
CA PHE A 227 18.33 -30.47 -4.97
C PHE A 227 18.10 -31.37 -6.18
N ARG A 228 17.20 -30.95 -7.07
CA ARG A 228 16.99 -31.54 -8.40
C ARG A 228 16.76 -30.45 -9.44
N GLU A 229 17.55 -30.45 -10.50
CA GLU A 229 17.39 -29.54 -11.64
C GLU A 229 16.41 -30.11 -12.66
N ASP A 230 15.47 -29.31 -13.17
CA ASP A 230 14.63 -29.70 -14.30
C ASP A 230 15.30 -29.36 -15.63
N ARG A 231 15.74 -30.39 -16.37
CA ARG A 231 16.36 -30.23 -17.69
C ARG A 231 15.38 -30.42 -18.85
N SER A 232 14.13 -30.76 -18.56
CA SER A 232 13.11 -31.00 -19.59
C SER A 232 12.77 -29.75 -20.41
N LEU A 233 13.00 -28.56 -19.84
CA LEU A 233 12.78 -27.28 -20.50
C LEU A 233 13.85 -26.93 -21.56
N LEU A 234 14.97 -27.67 -21.63
CA LEU A 234 16.08 -27.42 -22.56
C LEU A 234 16.02 -28.28 -23.84
N GLY A 235 14.87 -28.88 -24.18
CA GLY A 235 14.68 -29.65 -25.42
C GLY A 235 15.42 -31.00 -25.51
N LEU A 236 16.16 -31.37 -24.46
CA LEU A 236 16.87 -32.65 -24.35
C LEU A 236 16.06 -33.55 -23.40
N GLY A 237 15.09 -34.29 -23.95
CA GLY A 237 14.08 -35.08 -23.22
C GLY A 237 14.57 -36.26 -22.36
N LEU A 238 15.74 -36.18 -21.73
CA LEU A 238 16.16 -37.14 -20.70
C LEU A 238 15.69 -36.68 -19.32
N PRO A 239 15.02 -37.55 -18.53
CA PRO A 239 14.69 -37.21 -17.15
C PRO A 239 15.98 -36.92 -16.36
N SER A 240 16.07 -35.70 -15.80
CA SER A 240 17.10 -35.38 -14.81
C SER A 240 17.14 -36.42 -13.71
N GLY A 241 18.35 -36.73 -13.26
CA GLY A 241 18.62 -37.64 -12.14
C GLY A 241 17.85 -37.31 -10.85
N GLY A 242 18.05 -38.14 -9.84
CA GLY A 242 17.36 -38.02 -8.55
C GLY A 242 17.69 -36.74 -7.79
N PHE A 243 17.13 -36.62 -6.59
CA PHE A 243 17.50 -35.55 -5.66
C PHE A 243 18.87 -35.83 -5.05
N HIS A 244 19.71 -34.78 -4.96
CA HIS A 244 21.05 -34.87 -4.39
C HIS A 244 21.22 -33.89 -3.24
N ASP A 245 21.99 -34.29 -2.23
CA ASP A 245 22.39 -33.38 -1.17
C ASP A 245 23.28 -32.27 -1.72
N ARG A 246 22.91 -31.04 -1.42
CA ARG A 246 23.63 -29.83 -1.81
C ARG A 246 23.58 -28.80 -0.68
N TYR A 247 24.64 -28.00 -0.58
CA TYR A 247 24.72 -26.95 0.42
C TYR A 247 24.35 -25.61 -0.20
N PHE A 248 23.49 -24.85 0.46
CA PHE A 248 23.04 -23.56 -0.02
C PHE A 248 23.41 -22.45 0.96
N ILE A 249 23.65 -21.27 0.41
CA ILE A 249 23.78 -20.03 1.15
C ILE A 249 22.90 -18.98 0.48
N LEU A 250 21.95 -18.43 1.22
CA LEU A 250 21.07 -17.33 0.83
C LEU A 250 21.47 -16.09 1.61
N ASN A 251 21.58 -14.96 0.91
CA ASN A 251 21.80 -13.64 1.51
C ASN A 251 20.98 -12.57 0.77
N ARG A 252 21.19 -11.29 1.10
CA ARG A 252 20.47 -10.16 0.47
C ARG A 252 20.69 -10.02 -1.05
N SER A 253 21.78 -10.55 -1.60
CA SER A 253 22.10 -10.39 -3.03
C SER A 253 21.67 -11.59 -3.87
N CYS A 254 21.86 -12.81 -3.36
CA CYS A 254 21.76 -14.02 -4.18
C CYS A 254 21.56 -15.30 -3.37
N LEU A 255 21.10 -16.34 -4.09
CA LEU A 255 21.14 -17.73 -3.66
C LEU A 255 22.36 -18.40 -4.30
N ARG A 256 23.20 -19.06 -3.49
CA ARG A 256 24.37 -19.82 -3.94
C ARG A 256 24.20 -21.29 -3.66
N LEU A 257 24.57 -22.10 -4.64
CA LEU A 257 24.60 -23.56 -4.59
C LEU A 257 26.05 -24.04 -4.52
N TYR A 258 26.34 -24.94 -3.60
CA TYR A 258 27.62 -25.60 -3.42
C TYR A 258 27.45 -27.11 -3.43
N LYS A 259 28.47 -27.82 -3.93
CA LYS A 259 28.51 -29.29 -3.93
C LYS A 259 28.35 -29.86 -2.52
N GLU A 260 29.08 -29.27 -1.57
CA GLU A 260 29.14 -29.68 -0.16
C GLU A 260 29.62 -28.51 0.71
N VAL A 261 29.47 -28.62 2.04
CA VAL A 261 29.80 -27.57 3.02
C VAL A 261 31.24 -27.05 2.92
N ARG A 262 32.19 -27.94 2.61
CA ARG A 262 33.64 -27.60 2.51
C ARG A 262 34.04 -27.00 1.15
N SER A 263 33.08 -26.78 0.25
CA SER A 263 33.35 -26.24 -1.08
C SER A 263 33.79 -24.77 -0.99
N HIS A 264 34.93 -24.46 -1.61
CA HIS A 264 35.49 -23.11 -1.62
C HIS A 264 34.88 -22.20 -2.72
N ARG A 265 34.18 -22.77 -3.69
CA ARG A 265 33.52 -22.05 -4.80
C ARG A 265 32.10 -22.55 -5.02
N PRO A 266 31.15 -21.65 -5.32
CA PRO A 266 29.79 -22.05 -5.66
C PRO A 266 29.76 -22.73 -7.03
N GLU A 267 28.93 -23.76 -7.18
CA GLU A 267 28.60 -24.36 -8.49
C GLU A 267 27.74 -23.41 -9.31
N LYS A 268 26.80 -22.71 -8.65
CA LYS A 268 25.88 -21.75 -9.26
C LYS A 268 25.53 -20.63 -8.29
N GLU A 269 25.22 -19.47 -8.83
CA GLU A 269 24.79 -18.27 -8.10
C GLU A 269 23.68 -17.57 -8.88
N TRP A 270 22.59 -17.24 -8.21
CA TRP A 270 21.43 -16.55 -8.81
C TRP A 270 21.08 -15.29 -8.03
N PRO A 271 20.92 -14.13 -8.70
CA PRO A 271 20.39 -12.93 -8.06
C PRO A 271 19.03 -13.19 -7.44
N ILE A 272 18.81 -12.71 -6.22
CA ILE A 272 17.59 -13.03 -5.47
C ILE A 272 16.31 -12.47 -6.14
N LYS A 273 16.43 -11.33 -6.82
CA LYS A 273 15.34 -10.63 -7.50
C LYS A 273 14.86 -11.32 -8.78
N SER A 274 15.65 -12.25 -9.35
CA SER A 274 15.25 -13.01 -10.54
C SER A 274 14.61 -14.36 -10.22
N LEU A 275 14.47 -14.70 -8.93
CA LEU A 275 13.89 -15.96 -8.48
C LEU A 275 12.40 -15.80 -8.13
N LYS A 276 11.56 -16.68 -8.66
CA LYS A 276 10.22 -16.94 -8.13
C LYS A 276 10.25 -18.24 -7.33
N VAL A 277 9.83 -18.18 -6.06
CA VAL A 277 9.88 -19.32 -5.14
C VAL A 277 8.45 -19.76 -4.82
N TYR A 278 8.08 -20.95 -5.28
CA TYR A 278 6.80 -21.59 -5.00
C TYR A 278 6.97 -22.64 -3.90
N LEU A 279 5.98 -22.75 -3.01
CA LEU A 279 5.83 -23.81 -2.04
C LEU A 279 5.23 -25.04 -2.73
N GLY A 280 5.89 -26.18 -2.64
CA GLY A 280 5.45 -27.44 -3.25
C GLY A 280 6.41 -27.98 -4.30
N VAL A 281 6.35 -29.30 -4.48
CA VAL A 281 7.13 -30.06 -5.46
C VAL A 281 6.25 -31.17 -6.01
N LYS A 282 6.18 -31.31 -7.33
CA LYS A 282 5.42 -32.38 -8.01
C LYS A 282 5.69 -33.76 -7.42
N LYS A 283 4.63 -34.46 -7.01
CA LYS A 283 4.72 -35.84 -6.49
C LYS A 283 5.33 -36.81 -7.49
N LYS A 284 5.09 -36.61 -8.80
CA LYS A 284 5.67 -37.44 -9.88
C LYS A 284 7.20 -37.48 -9.83
N LEU A 285 7.84 -36.45 -9.29
CA LEU A 285 9.30 -36.39 -9.15
C LEU A 285 9.83 -37.23 -7.99
N ARG A 286 8.95 -37.79 -7.16
CA ARG A 286 9.27 -38.57 -5.96
C ARG A 286 10.22 -37.80 -5.03
N PRO A 287 9.83 -36.61 -4.56
CA PRO A 287 10.67 -35.84 -3.66
C PRO A 287 10.92 -36.62 -2.35
N PRO A 288 12.11 -36.52 -1.73
CA PRO A 288 12.43 -37.23 -0.49
C PRO A 288 11.54 -36.82 0.68
N THR A 289 11.05 -35.58 0.69
CA THR A 289 10.10 -35.04 1.67
C THR A 289 9.01 -34.23 0.95
N CYS A 290 7.91 -33.93 1.65
CA CYS A 290 6.90 -32.99 1.15
C CYS A 290 7.25 -31.51 1.43
N TRP A 291 8.34 -31.25 2.15
CA TRP A 291 8.77 -29.92 2.56
C TRP A 291 9.69 -29.31 1.51
N GLY A 292 9.13 -28.90 0.38
CA GLY A 292 9.93 -28.43 -0.74
C GLY A 292 9.47 -27.15 -1.43
N PHE A 293 10.36 -26.65 -2.27
CA PHE A 293 10.14 -25.50 -3.13
C PHE A 293 10.29 -25.89 -4.60
N THR A 294 9.48 -25.26 -5.44
CA THR A 294 9.74 -25.16 -6.88
C THR A 294 10.26 -23.75 -7.14
N VAL A 295 11.50 -23.64 -7.59
CA VAL A 295 12.16 -22.35 -7.83
C VAL A 295 12.33 -22.17 -9.33
N VAL A 296 11.84 -21.03 -9.82
CA VAL A 296 11.89 -20.65 -11.22
C VAL A 296 12.77 -19.42 -11.35
N HIS A 297 13.69 -19.46 -12.29
CA HIS A 297 14.54 -18.34 -12.67
C HIS A 297 14.26 -17.99 -14.13
N GLU A 298 13.88 -16.74 -14.35
CA GLU A 298 13.66 -16.20 -15.69
C GLU A 298 14.80 -15.23 -16.01
N THR A 299 15.53 -15.53 -17.07
CA THR A 299 16.62 -14.68 -17.54
C THR A 299 16.09 -13.48 -18.32
N GLU A 300 16.93 -12.47 -18.55
CA GLU A 300 16.61 -11.31 -19.41
C GLU A 300 16.21 -11.71 -20.84
N LYS A 301 16.59 -12.92 -21.28
CA LYS A 301 16.23 -13.48 -22.59
C LYS A 301 14.94 -14.32 -22.58
N HIS A 302 14.17 -14.28 -21.48
CA HIS A 302 13.00 -15.13 -21.25
C HIS A 302 13.28 -16.65 -21.26
N GLU A 303 14.54 -17.05 -21.09
CA GLU A 303 14.86 -18.47 -20.84
C GLU A 303 14.49 -18.81 -19.39
N LYS A 304 13.63 -19.81 -19.22
CA LYS A 304 13.16 -20.28 -17.91
C LYS A 304 13.97 -21.49 -17.47
N GLN A 305 14.60 -21.37 -16.31
CA GLN A 305 15.23 -22.47 -15.59
C GLN A 305 14.39 -22.81 -14.37
N GLN A 306 14.27 -24.10 -14.07
CA GLN A 306 13.48 -24.57 -12.95
C GLN A 306 14.23 -25.65 -12.17
N TRP A 307 14.09 -25.61 -10.85
CA TRP A 307 14.63 -26.64 -9.97
C TRP A 307 13.75 -26.83 -8.74
N TYR A 308 13.98 -27.96 -8.09
CA TYR A 308 13.23 -28.40 -6.92
C TYR A 308 14.19 -28.54 -5.74
N LEU A 309 13.77 -28.00 -4.60
CA LEU A 309 14.49 -28.06 -3.33
C LEU A 309 13.62 -28.81 -2.32
N CYS A 310 14.18 -29.69 -1.49
CA CYS A 310 13.48 -30.27 -0.34
C CYS A 310 14.31 -30.10 0.93
N CYS A 311 13.64 -29.61 1.97
CA CYS A 311 14.13 -29.54 3.34
C CYS A 311 13.77 -30.83 4.08
N ASP A 312 14.44 -31.11 5.19
CA ASP A 312 14.17 -32.32 5.97
C ASP A 312 12.93 -32.15 6.86
N THR A 313 12.66 -30.92 7.31
CA THR A 313 11.55 -30.61 8.22
C THR A 313 10.68 -29.45 7.74
N GLN A 314 9.45 -29.39 8.25
CA GLN A 314 8.56 -28.24 8.05
C GLN A 314 9.14 -26.95 8.63
N MET A 315 9.87 -27.05 9.75
CA MET A 315 10.51 -25.91 10.39
C MET A 315 11.57 -25.29 9.46
N GLU A 316 12.46 -26.10 8.90
CA GLU A 316 13.45 -25.64 7.92
C GLU A 316 12.81 -25.00 6.69
N LEU A 317 11.74 -25.60 6.15
CA LEU A 317 10.98 -25.01 5.04
C LEU A 317 10.50 -23.59 5.40
N ARG A 318 9.90 -23.41 6.58
CA ARG A 318 9.43 -22.09 7.04
C ARG A 318 10.57 -21.10 7.18
N GLU A 319 11.69 -21.51 7.76
CA GLU A 319 12.87 -20.64 7.94
C GLU A 319 13.47 -20.20 6.60
N TRP A 320 13.63 -21.14 5.67
CA TRP A 320 14.11 -20.86 4.32
C TRP A 320 13.16 -19.92 3.60
N PHE A 321 11.86 -20.21 3.61
CA PHE A 321 10.86 -19.40 2.94
C PHE A 321 10.75 -17.98 3.53
N ALA A 322 10.74 -17.86 4.86
CA ALA A 322 10.77 -16.58 5.54
C ALA A 322 12.01 -15.77 5.16
N THR A 323 13.17 -16.43 5.07
CA THR A 323 14.40 -15.77 4.65
C THR A 323 14.30 -15.31 3.20
N PHE A 324 13.78 -16.13 2.28
CA PHE A 324 13.54 -15.75 0.88
C PHE A 324 12.69 -14.48 0.78
N LEU A 325 11.52 -14.46 1.42
CA LEU A 325 10.65 -13.28 1.40
C LEU A 325 11.34 -12.06 2.02
N PHE A 326 12.03 -12.25 3.16
CA PHE A 326 12.76 -11.16 3.80
C PHE A 326 13.80 -10.54 2.87
N VAL A 327 14.63 -11.34 2.21
CA VAL A 327 15.69 -10.80 1.34
C VAL A 327 15.16 -10.32 0.00
N GLN A 328 14.03 -10.82 -0.49
CA GLN A 328 13.38 -10.34 -1.72
C GLN A 328 12.69 -8.98 -1.54
N HIS A 329 12.19 -8.72 -0.33
CA HIS A 329 11.36 -7.55 -0.03
C HIS A 329 11.98 -6.64 1.04
N ASP A 330 13.31 -6.63 1.15
CA ASP A 330 14.07 -5.74 2.05
C ASP A 330 13.56 -5.73 3.51
N GLY A 331 13.12 -6.89 3.99
CA GLY A 331 12.59 -7.12 5.34
C GLY A 331 11.09 -6.88 5.51
N LEU A 332 10.42 -6.31 4.52
CA LEU A 332 8.98 -6.05 4.55
C LEU A 332 8.20 -7.32 4.19
N VAL A 333 8.10 -8.29 5.08
CA VAL A 333 7.43 -9.58 4.80
C VAL A 333 5.91 -9.50 4.98
N TRP A 334 5.43 -8.60 5.85
CA TRP A 334 4.01 -8.40 6.16
C TRP A 334 3.71 -6.90 6.29
N PRO A 335 2.48 -6.44 5.97
CA PRO A 335 2.06 -5.06 6.24
C PRO A 335 2.20 -4.71 7.72
N SER A 336 2.80 -3.56 8.03
CA SER A 336 3.00 -3.10 9.42
C SER A 336 1.72 -2.59 10.09
N GLU A 337 0.68 -2.27 9.30
CA GLU A 337 -0.68 -2.01 9.78
C GLU A 337 -1.68 -2.69 8.85
N PRO A 338 -2.83 -3.21 9.36
CA PRO A 338 -3.93 -3.56 8.49
C PRO A 338 -4.37 -2.28 7.80
N SER A 339 -4.11 -2.19 6.50
CA SER A 339 -4.51 -1.05 5.69
C SER A 339 -6.04 -0.95 5.72
N ARG A 340 -6.58 -0.19 6.68
CA ARG A 340 -7.84 0.51 6.43
C ARG A 340 -7.53 1.36 5.23
N VAL A 341 -8.06 0.96 4.07
CA VAL A 341 -7.76 1.48 2.74
C VAL A 341 -7.97 3.00 2.71
N SER A 342 -6.99 3.74 3.20
CA SER A 342 -6.75 5.11 2.82
C SER A 342 -5.74 4.97 1.71
N ARG A 343 -6.24 5.06 0.47
CA ARG A 343 -5.38 5.29 -0.69
C ARG A 343 -4.33 6.29 -0.26
N VAL A 344 -3.06 5.87 -0.18
CA VAL A 344 -1.97 6.82 -0.07
C VAL A 344 -2.07 7.59 -1.38
N ALA A 345 -2.60 8.80 -1.29
CA ALA A 345 -2.62 9.70 -2.43
C ALA A 345 -1.18 9.74 -2.94
N PRO A 346 -0.96 9.56 -4.26
CA PRO A 346 0.37 9.69 -4.82
C PRO A 346 0.98 11.01 -4.34
N GLU A 347 2.30 11.08 -4.20
CA GLU A 347 3.01 12.34 -3.94
C GLU A 347 2.61 13.33 -5.04
N VAL A 348 1.56 14.12 -4.77
CA VAL A 348 0.97 15.00 -5.77
C VAL A 348 1.95 16.16 -5.86
N ARG A 349 2.74 16.20 -6.92
CA ARG A 349 3.53 17.38 -7.24
C ARG A 349 2.68 18.32 -8.07
N LEU A 350 2.58 19.58 -7.66
CA LEU A 350 2.02 20.63 -8.50
C LEU A 350 3.20 21.32 -9.21
N GLY A 351 3.60 20.80 -10.38
CA GLY A 351 4.78 21.28 -11.10
C GLY A 351 6.09 20.97 -10.36
N SER A 352 6.93 21.99 -10.13
CA SER A 352 8.21 21.88 -9.42
C SER A 352 8.10 22.01 -7.90
N VAL A 353 6.89 22.23 -7.37
CA VAL A 353 6.67 22.53 -5.95
C VAL A 353 6.23 21.26 -5.21
N SER A 354 6.96 20.94 -4.14
CA SER A 354 6.58 19.87 -3.22
C SER A 354 5.39 20.34 -2.37
N LEU A 355 4.31 19.56 -2.31
CA LEU A 355 3.18 19.89 -1.43
C LEU A 355 3.61 19.80 0.03
N ILE A 356 3.06 20.71 0.85
CA ILE A 356 3.33 20.79 2.28
C ILE A 356 2.85 19.49 2.94
N PRO A 357 3.72 18.75 3.63
CA PRO A 357 3.29 17.61 4.43
C PRO A 357 2.30 18.09 5.49
N LEU A 358 1.08 17.57 5.47
CA LEU A 358 0.10 17.76 6.56
C LEU A 358 0.51 17.02 7.86
N ARG A 359 1.67 16.36 7.84
CA ARG A 359 2.30 15.68 8.98
C ARG A 359 3.67 16.33 9.25
N GLY A 360 3.81 16.94 10.41
CA GLY A 360 5.02 17.63 10.87
C GLY A 360 4.76 18.42 12.16
N ASN A 361 5.80 18.94 12.82
CA ASN A 361 5.60 19.83 13.97
C ASN A 361 5.08 21.21 13.53
N GLU A 362 4.40 21.94 14.43
CA GLU A 362 3.82 23.26 14.13
C GLU A 362 4.84 24.24 13.50
N ASN A 363 6.09 24.18 13.96
CA ASN A 363 7.18 25.03 13.47
C ASN A 363 7.63 24.66 12.05
N GLU A 364 7.46 23.42 11.62
CA GLU A 364 7.70 22.97 10.24
C GLU A 364 6.60 23.46 9.31
N MET A 365 5.33 23.30 9.69
CA MET A 365 4.20 23.81 8.91
C MET A 365 4.29 25.32 8.71
N ARG A 366 4.58 26.09 9.77
CA ARG A 366 4.77 27.55 9.68
C ARG A 366 5.94 27.94 8.76
N ARG A 367 7.08 27.25 8.86
CA ARG A 367 8.26 27.52 7.99
C ARG A 367 7.97 27.21 6.53
N SER A 368 7.21 26.15 6.25
CA SER A 368 6.81 25.80 4.88
C SER A 368 5.84 26.83 4.27
N VAL A 369 4.95 27.43 5.06
CA VAL A 369 4.01 28.48 4.58
C VAL A 369 4.73 29.82 4.37
N ALA A 370 5.68 30.17 5.25
CA ALA A 370 6.46 31.42 5.13
C ALA A 370 7.22 31.52 3.78
N ALA A 371 7.61 30.39 3.19
CA ALA A 371 8.25 30.35 1.88
C ALA A 371 7.35 30.87 0.73
N PHE A 372 6.03 30.79 0.88
CA PHE A 372 5.06 31.28 -0.12
C PHE A 372 4.69 32.76 0.07
N ALA A 373 4.87 33.31 1.28
CA ALA A 373 4.63 34.73 1.56
C ALA A 373 5.77 35.64 1.04
N ALA A 374 6.92 35.07 0.66
CA ALA A 374 8.13 35.82 0.34
C ALA A 374 8.16 36.43 -1.08
N ASP A 375 7.33 35.99 -2.03
CA ASP A 375 7.26 36.62 -3.36
C ASP A 375 5.95 36.29 -4.13
N PRO A 376 4.95 37.18 -4.11
CA PRO A 376 3.69 37.01 -4.84
C PRO A 376 3.86 36.96 -6.38
N LEU A 377 4.98 37.45 -6.93
CA LEU A 377 5.19 37.57 -8.38
C LEU A 377 5.85 36.33 -9.01
N SER A 378 6.35 35.40 -8.20
CA SER A 378 7.01 34.18 -8.70
C SER A 378 6.02 33.13 -9.25
N LEU A 379 4.78 33.12 -8.75
CA LEU A 379 3.77 32.10 -9.10
C LEU A 379 3.07 32.32 -10.46
N LEU A 380 3.12 33.53 -11.01
CA LEU A 380 2.50 33.87 -12.30
C LEU A 380 3.45 33.77 -13.51
N ARG A 381 4.71 33.39 -13.29
CA ARG A 381 5.72 33.35 -14.36
C ARG A 381 5.72 32.09 -15.22
N ASN A 382 4.95 31.06 -14.84
CA ASN A 382 4.89 29.78 -15.54
C ASN A 382 3.43 29.34 -15.81
N VAL A 383 2.67 30.18 -16.52
CA VAL A 383 1.47 29.74 -17.27
C VAL A 383 1.77 29.83 -18.75
#